data_AF-A0A968JNE8-F1
#
_entry.id   AF-A0A968JNE8-F1
#
_cell.length_a   1.000
_cell.length_b   1.000
_cell.length_c   1.000
_cell.angle_alpha   90.00
_cell.angle_beta   90.00
_cell.angle_gamma   90.00
#
_symmetry.space_group_name_H-M   'P 1'
#
loop_
_entity.id
_entity.type
_entity.pdbx_description
1 polymer ?
#
loop_
_entity_poly.entity_id
_entity_poly.type
_entity_poly.pdbx_seq_one_letter_code
_entity_poly.pdbx_strand_id
1 'polypeptide(L)'
;MGTQLNIDTIAEKIKLFGKTPFSTFKEILQHAEIMDPEENLTSLEMVREILEDIRYILNMIEECIHTSHEISDYGSESMLKKFIIELEKDHWMLTAWINEPTT
;
A
#
# COMPACT_ATOMS: atom_id res chain seq x y z
N MET A 1 -8.56 -8.14 1.06
CA MET A 1 -9.78 -7.33 0.85
C MET A 1 -9.64 -6.56 -0.46
N GLY A 2 -10.70 -5.96 -1.00
CA GLY A 2 -10.54 -5.10 -2.19
C GLY A 2 -9.87 -3.77 -1.84
N THR A 3 -9.02 -3.23 -2.70
CA THR A 3 -8.26 -1.98 -2.49
C THR A 3 -9.15 -0.82 -2.02
N GLN A 4 -10.35 -0.69 -2.59
CA GLN A 4 -11.32 0.33 -2.20
C GLN A 4 -11.74 0.24 -0.73
N LEU A 5 -11.90 -0.98 -0.20
CA LEU A 5 -12.27 -1.19 1.20
C LEU A 5 -11.12 -0.82 2.14
N ASN A 6 -9.88 -1.11 1.74
CA ASN A 6 -8.70 -0.73 2.52
C ASN A 6 -8.57 0.81 2.61
N ILE A 7 -8.79 1.51 1.50
CA ILE A 7 -8.80 2.99 1.45
C ILE A 7 -9.90 3.55 2.37
N ASP A 8 -11.11 3.03 2.28
CA ASP A 8 -12.25 3.48 3.11
C ASP A 8 -11.97 3.26 4.61
N THR A 9 -11.44 2.09 4.97
CA THR A 9 -11.07 1.76 6.34
C THR A 9 -10.04 2.76 6.91
N ILE A 10 -9.02 3.12 6.11
CA ILE A 10 -8.02 4.12 6.50
C ILE A 10 -8.69 5.51 6.65
N ALA A 11 -9.55 5.89 5.72
CA ALA A 11 -10.25 7.18 5.75
C ALA A 11 -11.17 7.32 6.98
N GLU A 12 -11.89 6.26 7.35
CA GLU A 12 -12.69 6.20 8.57
C GLU A 12 -11.83 6.31 9.82
N LYS A 13 -10.68 5.61 9.86
CA LYS A 13 -9.75 5.69 10.98
C LYS A 13 -9.16 7.10 11.14
N ILE A 14 -8.84 7.80 10.04
CA ILE A 14 -8.41 9.21 10.07
C ILE A 14 -9.50 10.11 10.68
N LYS A 15 -10.77 9.89 10.32
CA LYS A 15 -11.90 10.62 10.92
C LYS A 15 -12.05 10.36 12.41
N LEU A 16 -11.79 9.14 12.88
CA LEU A 16 -11.81 8.82 14.32
C LEU A 16 -10.77 9.62 15.12
N PHE A 17 -9.66 10.04 14.51
CA PHE A 17 -8.70 10.96 15.12
C PHE A 17 -9.10 12.44 15.03
N GLY A 18 -10.30 12.74 14.54
CA GLY A 18 -10.77 14.12 14.34
C GLY A 18 -10.08 14.83 13.18
N LYS A 19 -9.43 14.09 12.28
CA LYS A 19 -8.77 14.63 11.08
C LYS A 19 -9.65 14.40 9.84
N THR A 20 -9.34 15.12 8.77
CA THR A 20 -10.04 14.99 7.48
C THR A 20 -9.14 14.25 6.50
N PRO A 21 -9.54 13.08 5.97
CA PRO A 21 -8.78 12.41 4.92
C PRO A 21 -8.88 13.20 3.61
N PHE A 22 -7.91 13.01 2.72
CA PHE A 22 -8.00 13.56 1.36
C PHE A 22 -9.24 13.02 0.66
N SER A 23 -9.94 13.90 -0.05
CA SER A 23 -11.28 13.62 -0.58
C SER A 23 -11.40 13.86 -2.08
N THR A 24 -10.38 14.47 -2.70
CA THR A 24 -10.33 14.73 -4.13
C THR A 24 -9.12 14.07 -4.77
N PHE A 25 -9.23 13.66 -6.04
CA PHE A 25 -8.10 13.13 -6.80
C PHE A 25 -6.93 14.10 -6.85
N LYS A 26 -7.21 15.42 -6.90
CA LYS A 26 -6.18 16.45 -6.88
C LYS A 26 -5.34 16.41 -5.60
N GLU A 27 -5.98 16.29 -4.43
CA GLU A 27 -5.27 16.19 -3.16
C GLU A 27 -4.46 14.90 -3.08
N ILE A 28 -5.03 13.78 -3.53
CA ILE A 28 -4.33 12.49 -3.53
C ILE A 28 -3.07 12.58 -4.41
N LEU A 29 -3.18 13.08 -5.64
CA LEU A 29 -2.04 13.23 -6.56
C LEU A 29 -0.98 14.21 -6.05
N GLN A 30 -1.36 15.19 -5.23
CA GLN A 30 -0.40 16.13 -4.63
C GLN A 30 0.43 15.51 -3.50
N HIS A 31 -0.06 14.44 -2.87
CA HIS A 31 0.58 13.78 -1.72
C HIS A 31 1.03 12.35 -2.02
N ALA A 32 0.74 11.82 -3.21
CA ALA A 32 1.18 10.50 -3.63
C ALA A 32 2.69 10.51 -3.84
N GLU A 33 3.38 9.50 -3.28
CA GLU A 33 4.81 9.30 -3.49
C GLU A 33 5.09 8.26 -4.60
N ILE A 34 4.12 7.39 -4.88
CA ILE A 34 4.15 6.49 -6.02
C ILE A 34 3.65 7.27 -7.24
N MET A 35 4.47 7.29 -8.29
CA MET A 35 4.23 8.03 -9.52
C MET A 35 3.83 7.09 -10.65
N ASP A 36 3.18 7.64 -11.66
CA ASP A 36 2.86 6.88 -12.86
C ASP A 36 4.16 6.42 -13.56
N PRO A 37 4.22 5.15 -14.02
CA PRO A 37 5.37 4.63 -14.74
C PRO A 37 5.53 5.28 -16.12
N GLU A 38 6.71 5.13 -16.72
CA GLU A 38 6.95 5.60 -18.10
C GLU A 38 6.04 4.90 -19.12
N GLU A 39 5.74 5.59 -20.23
CA GLU A 39 4.97 5.00 -21.32
C GLU A 39 5.76 3.90 -22.04
N ASN A 40 5.08 2.81 -22.41
CA ASN A 40 5.61 1.66 -23.21
C ASN A 40 6.50 0.65 -22.46
N LEU A 41 6.22 0.37 -21.19
CA LEU A 41 6.84 -0.76 -20.48
C LEU A 41 6.40 -2.13 -21.03
N THR A 42 7.32 -3.09 -21.04
CA THR A 42 6.99 -4.51 -21.26
C THR A 42 6.21 -5.07 -20.07
N SER A 43 5.51 -6.19 -20.26
CA SER A 43 4.77 -6.85 -19.17
C SER A 43 5.66 -7.21 -17.97
N LEU A 44 6.91 -7.61 -18.21
CA LEU A 44 7.88 -7.91 -17.14
C LEU A 44 8.33 -6.65 -16.40
N GLU A 45 8.55 -5.55 -17.11
CA GLU A 45 8.90 -4.26 -16.49
C GLU A 45 7.73 -3.72 -15.67
N MET A 46 6.50 -3.80 -16.18
CA MET A 46 5.30 -3.40 -15.43
C MET A 46 5.16 -4.17 -14.10
N VAL A 47 5.40 -5.48 -14.10
CA VAL A 47 5.33 -6.26 -12.84
C VAL A 47 6.48 -5.93 -11.90
N ARG A 48 7.67 -5.58 -12.41
CA ARG A 48 8.77 -5.11 -11.57
C ARG A 48 8.44 -3.78 -10.89
N GLU A 49 7.84 -2.83 -11.62
CA GLU A 49 7.38 -1.56 -11.04
C GLU A 49 6.35 -1.83 -9.92
N ILE A 50 5.36 -2.70 -10.17
CA ILE A 50 4.37 -3.07 -9.14
C ILE A 50 5.03 -3.69 -7.89
N LEU A 51 6.06 -4.52 -8.07
CA LEU A 51 6.78 -5.11 -6.94
C LEU A 51 7.52 -4.05 -6.11
N GLU A 52 8.14 -3.06 -6.77
CA GLU A 52 8.78 -1.94 -6.10
C GLU A 52 7.77 -1.06 -5.36
N ASP A 53 6.61 -0.78 -5.97
CA ASP A 53 5.51 -0.04 -5.35
C ASP A 53 4.97 -0.75 -4.11
N ILE A 54 4.76 -2.07 -4.17
CA ILE A 54 4.33 -2.86 -3.01
C ILE A 54 5.38 -2.78 -1.90
N ARG A 55 6.67 -2.88 -2.22
CA ARG A 55 7.75 -2.72 -1.23
C ARG A 55 7.73 -1.33 -0.59
N TYR A 56 7.52 -0.29 -1.37
CA TYR A 56 7.40 1.07 -0.86
C TYR A 56 6.21 1.19 0.12
N ILE A 57 5.04 0.67 -0.24
CA ILE A 57 3.85 0.68 0.62
C ILE A 57 4.09 -0.09 1.92
N LEU A 58 4.74 -1.26 1.85
CA LEU A 58 5.08 -2.07 3.03
C LEU A 58 5.94 -1.28 4.02
N ASN A 59 6.99 -0.60 3.55
CA ASN A 59 7.84 0.24 4.40
C ASN A 59 7.05 1.38 5.07
N MET A 60 6.20 2.07 4.31
CA MET A 60 5.33 3.13 4.85
C MET A 60 4.39 2.60 5.94
N ILE A 61 3.84 1.39 5.76
CA ILE A 61 2.98 0.76 6.76
C ILE A 61 3.78 0.38 8.01
N GLU A 62 5.01 -0.11 7.88
CA GLU A 62 5.88 -0.41 9.03
C GLU A 62 6.16 0.83 9.88
N GLU A 63 6.46 1.97 9.27
CA GLU A 63 6.64 3.25 9.98
C GLU A 63 5.37 3.67 10.73
N CYS A 64 4.20 3.48 10.10
CA CYS A 64 2.91 3.74 10.72
C CYS A 64 2.62 2.80 11.90
N ILE A 65 3.01 1.52 11.80
CA ILE A 65 2.92 0.56 12.91
C ILE A 65 3.82 0.98 14.06
N HIS A 66 5.06 1.40 13.77
CA HIS A 66 5.98 1.88 14.81
C HIS A 66 5.39 3.08 15.54
N THR A 67 4.91 4.08 14.81
CA THR A 67 4.24 5.27 15.37
C THR A 67 3.01 4.89 16.19
N SER A 68 2.18 3.96 15.69
CA SER A 68 0.99 3.47 16.39
C SER A 68 1.35 2.78 17.70
N HIS A 69 2.45 2.03 17.72
CA HIS A 69 2.96 1.36 18.90
C HIS A 69 3.42 2.35 19.97
N GLU A 70 4.16 3.40 19.58
CA GLU A 70 4.64 4.45 20.49
C GLU A 70 3.49 5.18 21.21
N ILE A 71 2.38 5.43 20.51
CA ILE A 71 1.19 6.06 21.09
C ILE A 71 0.20 5.07 21.70
N SER A 72 0.54 3.77 21.74
CA SER A 72 -0.33 2.69 22.23
C SER A 72 -1.69 2.58 21.50
N ASP A 73 -1.74 2.91 20.21
CA ASP A 73 -2.92 2.67 19.36
C ASP A 73 -2.88 1.26 18.75
N TYR A 74 -3.26 0.29 19.57
CA TYR A 74 -3.35 -1.11 19.17
C TYR A 74 -4.37 -1.36 18.04
N GLY A 75 -5.33 -0.45 17.85
CA GLY A 75 -6.34 -0.55 16.81
C GLY A 75 -5.75 -0.32 15.42
N SER A 76 -4.98 0.77 15.24
CA SER A 76 -4.28 1.01 13.97
C SER A 76 -3.21 -0.06 13.74
N GLU A 77 -2.46 -0.43 14.78
CA GLU A 77 -1.45 -1.48 14.67
C GLU A 77 -2.05 -2.80 14.13
N SER A 78 -3.15 -3.27 14.72
CA SER A 78 -3.80 -4.50 14.28
C SER A 78 -4.35 -4.41 12.86
N MET A 79 -4.94 -3.27 12.49
CA MET A 79 -5.44 -3.01 11.15
C MET A 79 -4.31 -3.06 10.10
N LEU A 80 -3.23 -2.33 10.33
CA LEU A 80 -2.10 -2.22 9.43
C LEU A 80 -1.36 -3.56 9.25
N LYS A 81 -1.22 -4.36 10.32
CA LYS A 81 -0.66 -5.72 10.22
C LYS A 81 -1.46 -6.63 9.30
N LYS A 82 -2.79 -6.47 9.22
CA LYS A 82 -3.61 -7.24 8.25
C LYS A 82 -3.30 -6.82 6.82
N PHE A 83 -3.07 -5.53 6.57
CA PHE A 83 -2.70 -5.04 5.24
C PHE A 83 -1.32 -5.56 4.80
N ILE A 84 -0.35 -5.61 5.71
CA ILE A 84 0.96 -6.23 5.44
C ILE A 84 0.80 -7.67 4.94
N ILE A 85 0.04 -8.50 5.65
CA ILE A 85 -0.15 -9.91 5.29
C ILE A 85 -0.74 -10.06 3.86
N GLU A 86 -1.68 -9.19 3.49
CA GLU A 86 -2.26 -9.21 2.15
C GLU A 86 -1.24 -8.77 1.08
N LEU A 87 -0.53 -7.67 1.31
CA LEU A 87 0.48 -7.15 0.39
C LEU A 87 1.69 -8.08 0.22
N GLU A 88 2.17 -8.70 1.29
CA GLU A 88 3.27 -9.68 1.24
C GLU A 88 2.88 -10.89 0.40
N LYS A 89 1.62 -11.32 0.49
CA LYS A 89 1.10 -12.41 -0.33
C LYS A 89 1.07 -12.03 -1.80
N ASP A 90 0.59 -10.83 -2.13
CA ASP A 90 0.56 -10.34 -3.51
C ASP A 90 1.99 -10.18 -4.07
N HIS A 91 2.90 -9.61 -3.29
CA HIS A 91 4.32 -9.49 -3.63
C HIS A 91 4.96 -10.85 -3.90
N TRP A 92 4.71 -11.85 -3.04
CA TRP A 92 5.19 -13.21 -3.23
C TRP A 92 4.66 -13.84 -4.53
N MET A 93 3.36 -13.71 -4.79
CA MET A 93 2.75 -14.27 -6.01
C MET A 93 3.32 -13.64 -7.28
N LEU A 94 3.48 -12.32 -7.32
CA LEU A 94 4.05 -11.61 -8.46
C LEU A 94 5.55 -11.90 -8.63
N THR A 95 6.28 -12.03 -7.52
CA THR A 95 7.70 -12.44 -7.54
C THR A 95 7.85 -13.84 -8.09
N ALA A 96 6.96 -14.77 -7.74
CA ALA A 96 6.97 -16.12 -8.32
C ALA A 96 6.71 -16.07 -9.82
N TRP A 97 5.71 -15.29 -10.26
CA TRP A 97 5.33 -15.16 -11.66
C TRP A 97 6.48 -14.65 -12.56
N ILE A 98 7.25 -13.64 -12.13
CA ILE A 98 8.40 -13.14 -12.93
C ILE A 98 9.60 -14.10 -12.95
N ASN A 99 9.68 -15.05 -12.01
CA ASN A 99 10.78 -16.01 -11.89
C ASN A 99 10.44 -17.37 -12.51
N GLU A 100 9.18 -17.60 -12.90
CA GLU A 100 8.80 -18.80 -13.64
C GLU A 100 9.37 -18.73 -15.08
N PRO A 101 10.00 -19.82 -15.58
CA PRO A 101 10.40 -19.89 -16.98
C PRO A 101 9.14 -19.89 -17.84
N THR A 102 8.85 -18.74 -18.46
CA THR A 102 7.84 -18.63 -19.50
C THR A 102 8.35 -19.41 -20.72
N THR A 103 7.88 -20.64 -20.87
CA THR A 103 8.10 -21.47 -22.08
C THR A 103 7.57 -20.81 -23.33
#